data_AF-A0A2N2YIX1-F1
#
_entry.id   AF-A0A2N2YIX1-F1
#
_cell.length_a   1.000
_cell.length_b   1.000
_cell.length_c   1.000
_cell.angle_alpha   90.00
_cell.angle_beta   90.00
_cell.angle_gamma   90.00
#
_symmetry.space_group_name_H-M   'P 1'
#
loop_
_entity.id
_entity.type
_entity.pdbx_description
1 polymer ?
#
loop_
_entity_poly.entity_id
_entity_poly.type
_entity_poly.pdbx_seq_one_letter_code
_entity_poly.pdbx_strand_id
1 'polypeptide(L)'
;MTPHLKSTNKLEKLIPGHTYHIYNKAIGSDKLFTTHEDYHYFLQKINRFLLPVVDVISYCLIPNYFHMLVDIKAYDKLPIKLLRKYTE
;
A
#
# COMPACT_ATOMS: atom_id res chain seq x y z
N MET A 1 -22.71 -19.02 10.33
CA MET A 1 -21.42 -18.47 9.88
C MET A 1 -21.68 -17.09 9.33
N THR A 2 -21.39 -16.05 10.11
CA THR A 2 -21.49 -14.66 9.65
C THR A 2 -20.52 -14.49 8.49
N PRO A 3 -20.96 -14.02 7.30
CA PRO A 3 -20.03 -13.68 6.25
C PRO A 3 -19.16 -12.55 6.80
N HIS A 4 -17.86 -12.81 6.92
CA HIS A 4 -16.89 -11.77 7.24
C HIS A 4 -16.84 -10.86 6.01
N LEU A 5 -17.76 -9.90 5.92
CA LEU A 5 -17.68 -8.84 4.93
C LEU A 5 -16.33 -8.19 5.16
N LYS A 6 -15.43 -8.26 4.17
CA LYS A 6 -14.22 -7.44 4.19
C LYS A 6 -14.70 -6.00 4.14
N SER A 7 -14.64 -5.29 5.26
CA SER A 7 -14.96 -3.87 5.28
C SER A 7 -13.89 -3.16 4.45
N THR A 8 -14.29 -2.70 3.27
CA THR A 8 -13.39 -1.98 2.37
C THR A 8 -13.47 -0.51 2.75
N ASN A 9 -12.49 0.02 3.49
CA ASN A 9 -12.52 1.44 3.88
C ASN A 9 -11.58 2.28 3.00
N LYS A 10 -12.14 2.83 1.93
CA LYS A 10 -11.39 3.68 0.97
C LYS A 10 -10.90 5.00 1.59
N LEU A 11 -11.52 5.44 2.69
CA LEU A 11 -11.24 6.73 3.33
C LEU A 11 -10.51 6.56 4.68
N GLU A 12 -10.11 5.34 5.03
CA GLU A 12 -9.40 5.09 6.28
C GLU A 12 -8.11 5.89 6.32
N LYS A 13 -7.93 6.66 7.40
CA LYS A 13 -6.65 7.36 7.63
C LYS A 13 -5.64 6.31 8.09
N LEU A 14 -4.50 6.25 7.41
CA LEU A 14 -3.41 5.38 7.82
C LEU A 14 -2.71 6.00 9.04
N ILE A 15 -2.73 5.28 10.16
CA ILE A 15 -2.19 5.72 11.43
C ILE A 15 -0.78 5.13 11.59
N PRO A 16 0.24 5.93 11.94
CA PRO A 16 1.57 5.43 12.29
C PRO A 16 1.54 4.33 13.36
N GLY A 17 2.39 3.33 13.20
CA GLY A 17 2.49 2.18 14.13
C GLY A 17 1.41 1.12 13.97
N HIS A 18 0.56 1.19 12.94
CA HIS A 18 -0.52 0.23 12.70
C HIS A 18 -0.31 -0.58 11.42
N THR A 19 -0.84 -1.80 11.43
CA THR A 19 -0.79 -2.75 10.31
C THR A 19 -2.04 -2.63 9.44
N TYR A 20 -1.86 -2.64 8.13
CA TYR A 20 -2.96 -2.56 7.16
C TYR A 20 -2.79 -3.56 6.03
N HIS A 21 -3.92 -4.16 5.62
CA HIS A 21 -4.03 -4.86 4.35
C HIS A 21 -4.51 -3.87 3.27
N ILE A 22 -3.59 -3.39 2.45
CA ILE A 22 -3.87 -2.48 1.34
C ILE A 22 -4.04 -3.30 0.07
N TYR A 23 -5.09 -3.02 -0.71
CA TYR A 23 -5.28 -3.68 -1.99
C TYR A 23 -5.98 -2.77 -2.99
N ASN A 24 -5.77 -3.04 -4.28
CA ASN A 24 -6.43 -2.36 -5.37
C ASN A 24 -6.74 -3.35 -6.49
N LYS A 25 -7.83 -3.10 -7.22
CA LYS A 25 -8.27 -3.88 -8.37
C LYS A 25 -8.52 -2.94 -9.54
N ALA A 26 -8.11 -3.36 -10.74
CA ALA A 26 -8.40 -2.68 -11.99
C ALA A 26 -9.91 -2.56 -12.25
N ILE A 27 -10.28 -1.62 -13.11
CA ILE A 27 -11.66 -1.43 -13.53
C ILE A 27 -12.07 -2.60 -14.44
N GLY A 28 -13.19 -3.23 -14.12
CA GLY A 28 -13.72 -4.34 -14.90
C GLY A 28 -12.70 -5.47 -15.10
N SER A 29 -12.40 -5.76 -16.36
CA SER A 29 -11.49 -6.82 -16.82
C SER A 29 -10.09 -6.35 -17.19
N ASP A 30 -9.79 -5.06 -17.00
CA ASP A 30 -8.50 -4.49 -17.38
C ASP A 30 -7.35 -5.08 -16.56
N LYS A 31 -6.12 -4.97 -17.07
CA LYS A 31 -4.92 -5.42 -16.36
C LYS A 31 -4.13 -4.21 -15.89
N LEU A 32 -3.76 -4.20 -14.61
CA LEU A 32 -2.74 -3.30 -14.04
C LEU A 32 -1.35 -3.63 -14.57
N PHE A 33 -1.08 -4.93 -14.78
CA PHE A 33 0.20 -5.42 -15.24
C PHE A 33 0.00 -6.28 -16.50
N THR A 34 0.46 -5.76 -17.64
CA THR A 34 0.35 -6.39 -18.95
C THR A 34 1.65 -7.06 -19.38
N THR A 35 2.78 -6.47 -19.00
CA THR A 35 4.14 -6.92 -19.31
C THR A 35 4.91 -7.22 -18.02
N HIS A 36 6.07 -7.87 -18.14
CA HIS A 36 6.95 -8.12 -17.00
C HIS A 36 7.53 -6.80 -16.44
N GLU A 37 7.77 -5.85 -17.33
CA GLU A 37 8.28 -4.52 -17.05
C GLU A 37 7.32 -3.71 -16.17
N ASP A 38 6.01 -3.90 -16.32
CA ASP A 38 5.00 -3.24 -15.47
C ASP A 38 5.18 -3.64 -14.00
N TYR A 39 5.47 -4.90 -13.71
CA TYR A 39 5.75 -5.38 -12.35
C TYR A 39 7.03 -4.77 -11.79
N HIS A 40 8.10 -4.75 -12.58
CA HIS A 40 9.37 -4.13 -12.19
C HIS A 40 9.21 -2.65 -11.89
N TYR A 41 8.52 -1.92 -12.78
CA TYR A 41 8.25 -0.51 -12.60
C TYR A 41 7.43 -0.27 -11.33
N PHE A 42 6.41 -1.08 -11.06
CA PHE A 42 5.61 -0.98 -9.84
C PHE A 42 6.44 -1.23 -8.57
N LEU A 43 7.31 -2.25 -8.56
CA LEU A 43 8.21 -2.51 -7.45
C LEU A 43 9.22 -1.37 -7.23
N GLN A 44 9.73 -0.76 -8.30
CA GLN A 44 10.57 0.44 -8.19
C GLN A 44 9.81 1.63 -7.57
N LYS A 45 8.52 1.78 -7.87
CA LYS A 45 7.67 2.79 -7.24
C LYS A 45 7.44 2.50 -5.77
N ILE A 46 7.20 1.24 -5.40
CA ILE A 46 7.11 0.83 -3.98
C ILE A 46 8.40 1.21 -3.25
N ASN A 47 9.56 0.86 -3.83
CA ASN A 47 10.86 1.20 -3.24
C ASN A 47 11.01 2.73 -3.03
N ARG A 48 10.68 3.53 -4.05
CA ARG A 48 10.84 4.98 -4.00
C ARG A 48 9.86 5.68 -3.07
N PHE A 49 8.59 5.24 -3.05
CA PHE A 49 7.50 6.00 -2.43
C PHE A 49 6.94 5.37 -1.16
N LEU A 50 6.90 4.04 -1.06
CA LEU A 50 6.31 3.34 0.08
C LEU A 50 7.33 3.04 1.17
N LEU A 51 8.47 2.44 0.83
CA LEU A 51 9.47 2.01 1.83
C LEU A 51 9.98 3.11 2.77
N PRO A 52 9.98 4.41 2.40
CA PRO A 52 10.29 5.48 3.36
C PRO A 52 9.28 5.61 4.51
N VAL A 53 8.03 5.15 4.36
CA VAL A 53 6.94 5.37 5.32
C VAL A 53 6.26 4.09 5.80
N VAL A 54 6.47 2.96 5.12
CA VAL A 54 5.96 1.66 5.54
C VAL A 54 7.04 0.59 5.52
N ASP A 55 6.85 -0.45 6.33
CA ASP A 55 7.54 -1.72 6.21
C ASP A 55 6.60 -2.72 5.53
N VAL A 56 7.04 -3.32 4.43
CA VAL A 56 6.23 -4.29 3.66
C VAL A 56 6.44 -5.68 4.24
N ILE A 57 5.41 -6.24 4.86
CA ILE A 57 5.44 -7.59 5.44
C ILE A 57 5.28 -8.64 4.34
N SER A 58 4.32 -8.42 3.44
CA SER A 58 4.09 -9.29 2.28
C SER A 58 3.37 -8.55 1.16
N TYR A 59 3.50 -9.04 -0.07
CA TYR A 59 2.75 -8.52 -1.22
C TYR A 59 2.41 -9.63 -2.23
N CYS A 60 1.37 -9.39 -3.02
CA CYS A 60 0.96 -10.24 -4.13
C CYS A 60 0.55 -9.37 -5.31
N LEU A 61 1.17 -9.59 -6.48
CA LEU A 61 0.91 -8.86 -7.71
C LEU A 61 0.30 -9.82 -8.73
N ILE A 62 -0.96 -9.56 -9.10
CA ILE A 62 -1.72 -10.36 -10.05
C ILE A 62 -2.14 -9.41 -11.19
N PRO A 63 -2.24 -9.86 -12.45
CA PRO A 63 -2.43 -8.95 -13.58
C PRO A 63 -3.53 -7.89 -13.42
N ASN A 64 -4.65 -8.20 -12.75
CA ASN A 64 -5.78 -7.29 -12.55
C ASN A 64 -5.84 -6.66 -11.14
N TYR A 65 -5.04 -7.10 -10.16
CA TYR A 65 -5.10 -6.57 -8.79
C TYR A 65 -3.81 -6.80 -8.00
N PHE A 66 -3.58 -5.99 -6.97
CA PHE A 66 -2.49 -6.20 -6.03
C PHE A 66 -2.98 -6.17 -4.58
N HIS A 67 -2.23 -6.86 -3.72
CA HIS A 67 -2.40 -6.84 -2.28
C HIS A 67 -1.05 -6.59 -1.62
N MET A 68 -1.05 -5.84 -0.52
CA MET A 68 0.11 -5.61 0.34
C MET A 68 -0.34 -5.64 1.80
N LEU A 69 0.39 -6.36 2.63
CA LEU A 69 0.32 -6.24 4.07
C LEU A 69 1.49 -5.36 4.51
N VAL A 70 1.18 -4.23 5.13
CA VAL A 70 2.19 -3.23 5.50
C VAL A 70 2.01 -2.78 6.93
N ASP A 71 3.12 -2.48 7.59
CA ASP A 71 3.15 -1.71 8.83
C ASP A 71 3.48 -0.27 8.50
N ILE A 72 2.66 0.68 8.95
CA ILE A 72 3.00 2.10 8.84
C ILE A 72 4.05 2.41 9.89
N LYS A 73 5.18 2.99 9.48
CA LYS A 73 6.26 3.34 10.41
C LYS A 73 5.74 4.30 11.48
N ALA A 74 6.16 4.08 12.72
CA ALA A 74 5.90 4.98 13.83
C ALA A 74 6.55 6.35 13.58
N TYR A 75 6.02 7.40 14.24
CA TYR A 75 6.41 8.80 13.99
C TYR A 75 7.92 9.05 14.12
N ASP A 76 8.58 8.40 15.07
CA ASP A 76 10.03 8.49 15.32
C ASP A 76 10.89 7.87 14.20
N LYS A 77 10.31 6.97 13.40
CA LYS A 77 10.96 6.30 12.27
C LYS A 77 10.62 6.93 10.92
N LEU A 78 9.74 7.94 10.89
CA LEU A 78 9.37 8.63 9.66
C LEU A 78 10.44 9.66 9.25
N PRO A 79 10.72 9.83 7.95
CA PRO A 79 11.60 10.88 7.48
C PRO A 79 11.13 12.27 7.92
N ILE A 80 12.04 13.06 8.52
CA ILE A 80 11.78 14.42 9.05
C ILE A 80 11.05 15.31 8.02
N LYS A 81 11.40 15.20 6.74
CA LYS A 81 10.78 15.95 5.63
C LYS A 81 9.28 15.70 5.46
N LEU A 82 8.76 14.56 5.93
CA LEU A 82 7.35 14.19 5.87
C LEU A 82 6.59 14.64 7.13
N LEU A 83 7.29 14.79 8.25
CA LEU A 83 6.71 15.25 9.51
C LEU A 83 6.40 16.77 9.49
N ARG A 84 7.23 17.57 8.83
CA ARG A 84 7.08 19.04 8.78
C ARG A 84 5.83 19.54 8.05
N LYS A 85 5.19 18.72 7.21
CA LYS A 85 3.99 19.11 6.45
C LYS A 85 2.68 19.12 7.25
N TYR A 86 2.70 18.70 8.52
CA TYR A 86 1.50 18.61 9.38
C TYR A 86 1.53 19.57 10.57
N THR A 87 2.51 20.50 10.62
CA THR A 87 2.67 21.48 11.71
C THR A 87 2.57 22.94 11.25
N GLU A 88 2.03 23.19 10.05
CA GLU A 88 1.64 24.53 9.55
C GLU A 88 0.16 24.52 9.13
#